data_AF-A0A2V3U6P3-F1
#
_entry.id   AF-A0A2V3U6P3-F1
#
_cell.length_a   1.000
_cell.length_b   1.000
_cell.length_c   1.000
_cell.angle_alpha   90.00
_cell.angle_beta   90.00
_cell.angle_gamma   90.00
#
_symmetry.space_group_name_H-M   'P 1'
#
loop_
_entity.id
_entity.type
_entity.pdbx_description
1 polymer ?
#
loop_
_entity_poly.entity_id
_entity_poly.type
_entity_poly.pdbx_seq_one_letter_code
_entity_poly.pdbx_strand_id
1 'polypeptide(L)'
;MSLQNRRTLLLGAATSLGLASLPGRALAQTFDGFDDDRLYQDGNGQLYRRRGGQYVPYNGRVSNGRPVPDSQTDLDAEAYARRRAERTGEPPAAEAPNQTPRQQQAGYPVPPQEPDNGPIDYTRAYAAIANEPFPVQAIPYKKFNPVFLRQEVDFRTAEPPGTIVIDPRAHFLYLVLPNGRARRYGVGVGKQGFSWSGTATVNSKQAWPDWYPPKEMIARRPDLAREVDKLQSGLGVPGGSRNPLGARAMYLWQNNKDTLFRIHGTLEPHSIGKSVSSGCIRMINQDAIDLFNRVEVGARVVVLG
;
A
#
# COMPACT_ATOMS: atom_id res chain seq x y z
N MET A 1 7.67 29.16 62.02
CA MET A 1 6.85 28.21 62.82
C MET A 1 5.82 27.59 61.88
N SER A 2 6.10 26.39 61.36
CA SER A 2 5.52 25.09 61.79
C SER A 2 4.04 24.93 61.36
N LEU A 3 3.79 24.23 60.25
CA LEU A 3 3.26 22.84 60.18
C LEU A 3 1.80 22.70 60.65
N GLN A 4 0.92 22.14 59.81
CA GLN A 4 0.39 20.77 60.01
C GLN A 4 -0.69 20.37 58.99
N ASN A 5 -0.48 19.17 58.45
CA ASN A 5 -1.46 18.26 57.87
C ASN A 5 -2.72 18.09 58.72
N ARG A 6 -3.87 17.76 58.09
CA ARG A 6 -4.65 16.56 58.45
C ARG A 6 -5.72 16.17 57.41
N ARG A 7 -5.73 14.87 57.14
CA ARG A 7 -6.72 14.08 56.39
C ARG A 7 -8.06 14.02 57.13
N THR A 8 -9.15 13.79 56.38
CA THR A 8 -10.34 13.11 56.94
C THR A 8 -10.96 12.20 55.87
N LEU A 9 -10.90 10.89 56.15
CA LEU A 9 -11.74 9.85 55.58
C LEU A 9 -13.13 9.91 56.24
N LEU A 10 -14.18 9.56 55.49
CA LEU A 10 -15.40 9.02 56.06
C LEU A 10 -15.57 7.58 55.54
N LEU A 11 -15.45 6.64 56.48
CA LEU A 11 -15.77 5.23 56.33
C LEU A 11 -17.13 4.99 57.02
N GLY A 12 -18.06 4.36 56.32
CA GLY A 12 -19.23 3.71 56.91
C GLY A 12 -19.24 2.24 56.50
N ALA A 13 -18.89 1.36 57.44
CA ALA A 13 -19.08 -0.10 57.40
C ALA A 13 -20.48 -0.42 57.97
N ALA A 14 -21.15 -1.57 57.85
CA ALA A 14 -20.88 -2.96 57.46
C ALA A 14 -22.28 -3.57 57.07
N THR A 15 -22.53 -4.79 56.56
CA THR A 15 -21.89 -6.11 56.69
C THR A 15 -22.52 -7.08 55.66
N SER A 16 -21.68 -7.89 54.99
CA SER A 16 -21.77 -9.32 54.53
C SER A 16 -23.14 -10.04 54.35
N LEU A 17 -23.36 -11.02 53.44
CA LEU A 17 -22.50 -12.04 52.79
C LEU A 17 -23.29 -12.71 51.64
N GLY A 18 -22.64 -13.08 50.53
CA GLY A 18 -23.22 -13.93 49.47
C GLY A 18 -22.30 -14.06 48.25
N LEU A 19 -21.55 -15.16 48.20
CA LEU A 19 -20.51 -15.46 47.20
C LEU A 19 -21.07 -15.60 45.77
N ALA A 20 -20.38 -14.96 44.82
CA ALA A 20 -20.20 -15.48 43.47
C ALA A 20 -18.82 -15.05 42.95
N SER A 21 -17.93 -16.01 42.82
CA SER A 21 -16.60 -15.88 42.23
C SER A 21 -16.70 -15.72 40.71
N LEU A 22 -16.13 -14.65 40.17
CA LEU A 22 -15.72 -14.57 38.76
C LEU A 22 -14.24 -14.17 38.70
N PRO A 23 -13.42 -14.87 37.90
CA PRO A 23 -11.98 -14.66 37.84
C PRO A 23 -11.63 -13.38 37.09
N GLY A 24 -10.44 -12.85 37.38
CA GLY A 24 -9.99 -11.52 37.00
C GLY A 24 -10.08 -11.17 35.52
N ARG A 25 -10.33 -9.88 35.27
CA ARG A 25 -10.07 -9.25 33.97
C ARG A 25 -8.56 -9.34 33.68
N ALA A 26 -8.17 -10.28 32.83
CA ALA A 26 -6.87 -10.26 32.19
C ALA A 26 -6.78 -8.99 31.33
N LEU A 27 -5.94 -8.06 31.76
CA LEU A 27 -5.56 -6.89 30.97
C LEU A 27 -4.89 -7.39 29.69
N ALA A 28 -5.34 -6.86 28.56
CA ALA A 28 -4.85 -7.18 27.24
C ALA A 28 -3.33 -6.95 27.17
N GLN A 29 -2.57 -8.03 27.06
CA GLN A 29 -1.14 -7.96 26.74
C GLN A 29 -1.03 -7.76 25.22
N THR A 30 -0.40 -6.65 24.79
CA THR A 30 0.03 -6.49 23.40
C THR A 30 1.41 -7.14 23.22
N PHE A 31 1.79 -7.32 21.95
CA PHE A 31 3.03 -7.97 21.51
C PHE A 31 4.23 -7.58 22.41
N ASP A 32 4.94 -8.60 22.91
CA ASP A 32 6.11 -8.53 23.81
C ASP A 32 5.87 -8.49 25.33
N GLY A 33 4.64 -8.68 25.78
CA GLY A 33 4.36 -8.81 27.22
C GLY A 33 4.50 -7.50 27.99
N PHE A 34 4.37 -6.37 27.30
CA PHE A 34 4.19 -5.05 27.88
C PHE A 34 2.70 -4.71 27.93
N ASP A 35 2.32 -3.85 28.87
CA ASP A 35 0.93 -3.50 29.16
C ASP A 35 0.33 -2.56 28.10
N ASP A 36 1.17 -1.79 27.40
CA ASP A 36 0.80 -0.91 26.30
C ASP A 36 1.99 -0.57 25.38
N ASP A 37 1.69 0.10 24.27
CA ASP A 37 2.67 0.52 23.26
C ASP A 37 3.18 1.97 23.49
N ARG A 38 3.05 2.49 24.72
CA ARG A 38 3.46 3.86 25.08
C ARG A 38 4.86 3.87 25.69
N LEU A 39 5.53 5.01 25.55
CA LEU A 39 6.76 5.32 26.28
C LEU A 39 6.49 6.36 27.37
N TYR A 40 7.12 6.15 28.51
CA TYR A 40 7.05 7.01 29.69
C TYR A 40 8.42 7.61 29.93
N GLN A 41 8.50 8.90 30.22
CA GLN A 41 9.77 9.61 30.40
C GLN A 41 9.87 10.15 31.81
N ASP A 42 11.02 9.97 32.47
CA ASP A 42 11.28 10.58 33.77
C ASP A 42 11.83 12.01 33.66
N GLY A 43 12.04 12.67 34.80
CA GLY A 43 12.54 14.05 34.86
C GLY A 43 13.97 14.25 34.33
N ASN A 44 14.73 13.16 34.13
CA ASN A 44 16.08 13.17 33.57
C ASN A 44 16.09 12.79 32.09
N GLY A 45 14.92 12.52 31.50
CA GLY A 45 14.77 12.17 30.09
C GLY A 45 14.90 10.69 29.77
N GLN A 46 15.09 9.80 30.76
CA GLN A 46 15.15 8.35 30.56
C GLN A 46 13.77 7.81 30.20
N LEU A 47 13.72 6.94 29.18
CA LEU A 47 12.47 6.34 28.70
C LEU A 47 12.22 4.98 29.33
N TYR A 48 10.94 4.65 29.49
CA TYR A 48 10.44 3.43 30.12
C TYR A 48 9.23 2.86 29.37
N ARG A 49 9.04 1.55 29.43
CA ARG A 49 7.82 0.83 29.01
C ARG A 49 7.15 0.18 30.22
N ARG A 50 5.84 0.00 30.19
CA ARG A 50 5.10 -0.61 31.30
C ARG A 50 4.90 -2.10 31.07
N ARG A 51 5.26 -2.94 32.04
CA ARG A 51 5.13 -4.40 31.98
C ARG A 51 4.68 -4.94 33.34
N GLY A 52 3.52 -5.59 33.39
CA GLY A 52 2.96 -6.11 34.64
C GLY A 52 2.73 -5.03 35.69
N GLY A 53 2.45 -3.79 35.27
CA GLY A 53 2.28 -2.62 36.13
C GLY A 53 3.56 -1.88 36.51
N GLN A 54 4.75 -2.41 36.19
CA GLN A 54 6.05 -1.80 36.50
C GLN A 54 6.66 -1.06 35.30
N TYR A 55 7.44 -0.01 35.58
CA TYR A 55 8.19 0.72 34.56
C TYR A 55 9.58 0.10 34.35
N VAL A 56 9.84 -0.39 33.15
CA VAL A 56 11.10 -1.01 32.75
C VAL A 56 11.86 -0.04 31.83
N PRO A 57 13.15 0.25 32.08
CA PRO A 57 13.93 1.15 31.23
C PRO A 57 13.92 0.72 29.77
N TYR A 58 13.78 1.69 28.88
CA TYR A 58 13.74 1.50 27.44
C TYR A 58 14.82 2.34 26.76
N ASN A 59 15.72 1.65 26.04
CA ASN A 59 16.86 2.25 25.35
C ASN A 59 16.82 2.03 23.82
N GLY A 60 15.68 1.58 23.28
CA GLY A 60 15.53 1.31 21.84
C GLY A 60 15.15 2.55 21.03
N ARG A 61 15.01 2.38 19.71
CA ARG A 61 14.70 3.49 18.80
C ARG A 61 13.29 4.02 19.02
N VAL A 62 13.15 5.34 19.04
CA VAL A 62 11.86 6.02 19.24
C VAL A 62 11.46 6.74 17.97
N SER A 63 10.20 6.57 17.56
CA SER A 63 9.58 7.38 16.50
C SER A 63 8.23 7.87 16.98
N ASN A 64 8.01 9.19 16.94
CA ASN A 64 6.78 9.85 17.39
C ASN A 64 6.32 9.41 18.81
N GLY A 65 7.26 9.26 19.74
CA GLY A 65 6.98 8.87 21.13
C GLY A 65 6.60 7.40 21.33
N ARG A 66 6.86 6.53 20.34
CA ARG A 66 6.61 5.09 20.41
C ARG A 66 7.87 4.25 20.15
N PRO A 67 7.98 3.05 20.76
CA PRO A 67 9.06 2.11 20.48
C PRO A 67 9.02 1.65 19.02
N VAL A 68 10.16 1.64 18.35
CA VAL A 68 10.35 1.01 17.03
C VAL A 68 10.99 -0.37 17.28
N PRO A 69 10.40 -1.48 16.80
CA PRO A 69 11.00 -2.81 16.98
C PRO A 69 12.36 -2.89 16.29
N ASP A 70 13.39 -3.27 17.04
CA ASP A 70 14.76 -3.45 16.54
C ASP A 70 14.94 -4.88 16.02
N SER A 71 14.60 -5.09 14.74
CA SER A 71 15.02 -6.21 13.85
C SER A 71 14.45 -7.64 14.02
N GLN A 72 13.92 -8.13 12.89
CA GLN A 72 13.98 -9.47 12.25
C GLN A 72 13.65 -10.79 13.00
N THR A 73 13.56 -10.84 14.33
CA THR A 73 13.17 -12.07 15.06
C THR A 73 11.66 -12.27 15.22
N ASP A 74 10.85 -11.29 14.80
CA ASP A 74 9.37 -11.34 14.96
C ASP A 74 8.62 -11.91 13.75
N LEU A 75 9.33 -12.48 12.77
CA LEU A 75 8.75 -13.05 11.55
C LEU A 75 8.52 -14.56 11.61
N ASP A 76 8.45 -15.17 12.80
CA ASP A 76 8.02 -16.57 12.90
C ASP A 76 6.49 -16.65 12.74
N ALA A 77 6.06 -16.70 11.48
CA ALA A 77 4.66 -16.75 11.05
C ALA A 77 3.90 -17.91 11.71
N GLU A 78 4.57 -19.01 12.02
CA GLU A 78 4.01 -20.15 12.73
C GLU A 78 3.68 -19.86 14.20
N ALA A 79 4.53 -19.09 14.89
CA ALA A 79 4.30 -18.71 16.27
C ALA A 79 3.14 -17.70 16.38
N TYR A 80 2.98 -16.84 15.37
CA TYR A 80 1.82 -15.97 15.24
C TYR A 80 0.53 -16.74 14.95
N ALA A 81 0.57 -17.73 14.05
CA ALA A 81 -0.60 -18.55 13.68
C ALA A 81 -1.11 -19.41 14.86
N ARG A 82 -0.19 -20.03 15.62
CA ARG A 82 -0.53 -20.80 16.84
C ARG A 82 -1.23 -19.94 17.88
N ARG A 83 -0.69 -18.75 18.18
CA ARG A 83 -1.26 -17.82 19.17
C ARG A 83 -2.60 -17.22 18.73
N ARG A 84 -2.84 -17.06 17.43
CA ARG A 84 -4.16 -16.66 16.90
C ARG A 84 -5.20 -17.74 17.17
N ALA A 85 -4.88 -19.00 16.91
CA ALA A 85 -5.80 -20.13 17.08
C ALA A 85 -6.23 -20.30 18.55
N GLU A 86 -5.27 -20.15 19.49
CA GLU A 86 -5.54 -20.19 20.93
C GLU A 86 -6.47 -19.04 21.39
N ARG A 87 -6.38 -17.86 20.78
CA ARG A 87 -7.16 -16.68 21.16
C ARG A 87 -8.59 -16.68 20.59
N THR A 88 -8.79 -17.25 19.40
CA THR A 88 -10.10 -17.23 18.73
C THR A 88 -10.88 -18.54 18.86
N GLY A 89 -10.26 -19.60 19.42
CA GLY A 89 -10.86 -20.93 19.51
C GLY A 89 -11.03 -21.61 18.15
N GLU A 90 -10.42 -21.06 17.11
CA GLU A 90 -10.52 -21.52 15.73
C GLU A 90 -9.23 -22.26 15.39
N PRO A 91 -9.26 -23.56 15.03
CA PRO A 91 -8.05 -24.32 14.81
C PRO A 91 -7.21 -23.68 13.68
N PRO A 92 -5.87 -23.76 13.76
CA PRO A 92 -5.05 -23.34 12.63
C PRO A 92 -5.49 -24.19 11.45
N ALA A 93 -5.79 -23.54 10.32
CA ALA A 93 -6.25 -24.22 9.12
C ALA A 93 -5.28 -25.37 8.83
N ALA A 94 -5.73 -26.61 9.09
CA ALA A 94 -4.99 -27.79 8.72
C ALA A 94 -4.64 -27.63 7.24
N GLU A 95 -3.39 -27.92 6.89
CA GLU A 95 -2.93 -27.98 5.50
C GLU A 95 -4.01 -28.69 4.68
N ALA A 96 -4.74 -27.91 3.89
CA ALA A 96 -5.66 -28.48 2.93
C ALA A 96 -4.79 -29.23 1.92
N PRO A 97 -4.89 -30.57 1.84
CA PRO A 97 -4.07 -31.32 0.92
C PRO A 97 -4.52 -30.94 -0.49
N ASN A 98 -3.56 -30.51 -1.31
CA ASN A 98 -3.77 -30.10 -2.70
C ASN A 98 -4.85 -29.02 -2.91
N GLN A 99 -4.55 -27.79 -2.50
CA GLN A 99 -5.16 -26.63 -3.16
C GLN A 99 -4.35 -26.31 -4.41
N THR A 100 -4.86 -26.74 -5.56
CA THR A 100 -4.61 -26.12 -6.87
C THR A 100 -4.55 -24.60 -6.69
N PRO A 101 -3.59 -23.87 -7.32
CA PRO A 101 -3.37 -22.45 -7.06
C PRO A 101 -4.70 -21.68 -7.04
N ARG A 102 -5.13 -21.22 -5.86
CA ARG A 102 -6.36 -20.44 -5.72
C ARG A 102 -6.15 -19.17 -6.53
N GLN A 103 -6.87 -19.10 -7.65
CA GLN A 103 -6.89 -17.99 -8.58
C GLN A 103 -6.97 -16.68 -7.78
N GLN A 104 -5.98 -15.81 -8.01
CA GLN A 104 -6.06 -14.38 -7.70
C GLN A 104 -7.47 -13.92 -8.05
N GLN A 105 -8.25 -13.40 -7.09
CA GLN A 105 -9.50 -12.73 -7.42
C GLN A 105 -9.15 -11.64 -8.44
N ALA A 106 -9.51 -11.92 -9.69
CA ALA A 106 -9.22 -11.06 -10.81
C ALA A 106 -9.90 -9.72 -10.52
N GLY A 107 -9.19 -8.62 -10.79
CA GLY A 107 -9.85 -7.34 -10.99
C GLY A 107 -11.00 -7.47 -11.98
N TYR A 108 -11.86 -6.46 -12.05
CA TYR A 108 -13.06 -6.50 -12.89
C TYR A 108 -12.77 -7.14 -14.26
N PRO A 109 -13.53 -8.17 -14.68
CA PRO A 109 -13.27 -8.81 -15.95
C PRO A 109 -13.41 -7.77 -17.06
N VAL A 110 -12.30 -7.47 -17.73
CA VAL A 110 -12.26 -6.55 -18.87
C VAL A 110 -12.15 -7.38 -20.15
N PRO A 111 -12.90 -7.03 -21.22
CA PRO A 111 -12.73 -7.69 -22.51
C PRO A 111 -11.26 -7.63 -22.94
N PRO A 112 -10.70 -8.71 -23.54
CA PRO A 112 -9.38 -8.64 -24.14
C PRO A 112 -9.33 -7.51 -25.16
N GLN A 113 -8.42 -6.56 -24.94
CA GLN A 113 -8.16 -5.45 -25.86
C GLN A 113 -6.80 -5.71 -26.48
N GLU A 114 -6.76 -5.97 -27.79
CA GLU A 114 -5.50 -6.11 -28.51
C GLU A 114 -4.72 -4.78 -28.46
N PRO A 115 -3.43 -4.81 -28.12
CA PRO A 115 -2.61 -3.61 -28.17
C PRO A 115 -2.50 -3.08 -29.60
N ASP A 116 -2.72 -1.77 -29.76
CA ASP A 116 -2.49 -1.12 -31.05
C ASP A 116 -0.99 -1.00 -31.35
N ASN A 117 -0.51 -1.83 -32.26
CA ASN A 117 0.89 -1.84 -32.68
C ASN A 117 1.18 -0.90 -33.86
N GLY A 118 0.18 -0.17 -34.35
CA GLY A 118 0.37 0.82 -35.41
C GLY A 118 1.01 2.13 -34.93
N PRO A 119 1.24 3.08 -35.85
CA PRO A 119 1.61 4.44 -35.50
C PRO A 119 0.62 5.04 -34.51
N ILE A 120 1.15 5.77 -33.52
CA ILE A 120 0.33 6.35 -32.46
C ILE A 120 -0.52 7.49 -33.03
N ASP A 121 -1.81 7.24 -33.20
CA ASP A 121 -2.82 8.28 -33.43
C ASP A 121 -3.32 8.80 -32.09
N TYR A 122 -2.93 10.03 -31.73
CA TYR A 122 -3.33 10.64 -30.45
C TYR A 122 -4.83 10.86 -30.28
N THR A 123 -5.56 11.08 -31.37
CA THR A 123 -7.02 11.25 -31.30
C THR A 123 -7.66 9.96 -30.78
N ARG A 124 -7.20 8.81 -31.30
CA ARG A 124 -7.67 7.49 -30.90
C ARG A 124 -7.07 7.04 -29.57
N ALA A 125 -5.77 7.24 -29.36
CA ALA A 125 -5.06 6.81 -28.16
C ALA A 125 -5.56 7.49 -26.88
N TYR A 126 -6.12 8.69 -26.99
CA TYR A 126 -6.62 9.49 -25.87
C TYR A 126 -8.14 9.76 -25.93
N ALA A 127 -8.85 9.02 -26.77
CA ALA A 127 -10.31 9.03 -26.84
C ALA A 127 -10.93 8.49 -25.54
N ALA A 128 -12.25 8.65 -25.44
CA ALA A 128 -13.03 7.98 -24.41
C ALA A 128 -13.08 6.48 -24.69
N ILE A 129 -13.02 5.66 -23.62
CA ILE A 129 -13.13 4.20 -23.69
C ILE A 129 -14.41 3.81 -22.97
N ALA A 130 -15.43 3.40 -23.74
CA ALA A 130 -16.76 3.10 -23.22
C ALA A 130 -17.01 1.61 -22.96
N ASN A 131 -16.16 0.71 -23.47
CA ASN A 131 -16.25 -0.74 -23.31
C ASN A 131 -15.57 -1.27 -22.04
N GLU A 132 -15.35 -0.39 -21.06
CA GLU A 132 -14.84 -0.73 -19.74
C GLU A 132 -15.99 -0.82 -18.73
N PRO A 133 -15.86 -1.59 -17.63
CA PRO A 133 -16.84 -1.60 -16.54
C PRO A 133 -17.16 -0.20 -16.01
N PHE A 134 -16.19 0.71 -16.06
CA PHE A 134 -16.37 2.13 -15.78
C PHE A 134 -15.84 2.94 -16.97
N PRO A 135 -16.63 3.84 -17.56
CA PRO A 135 -16.20 4.61 -18.72
C PRO A 135 -14.95 5.46 -18.41
N VAL A 136 -13.92 5.32 -19.23
CA VAL A 136 -12.73 6.19 -19.17
C VAL A 136 -12.98 7.40 -20.06
N GLN A 137 -12.95 8.59 -19.46
CA GLN A 137 -13.18 9.83 -20.20
C GLN A 137 -12.00 10.16 -21.13
N ALA A 138 -12.31 10.76 -22.28
CA ALA A 138 -11.31 11.32 -23.16
C ALA A 138 -10.50 12.40 -22.43
N ILE A 139 -9.20 12.48 -22.70
CA ILE A 139 -8.39 13.59 -22.21
C ILE A 139 -8.17 14.62 -23.33
N PRO A 140 -8.16 15.93 -23.03
CA PRO A 140 -7.83 16.96 -24.01
C PRO A 140 -6.32 16.97 -24.27
N TYR A 141 -5.78 15.92 -24.89
CA TYR A 141 -4.34 15.67 -25.04
C TYR A 141 -3.57 16.85 -25.67
N LYS A 142 -4.23 17.65 -26.53
CA LYS A 142 -3.65 18.88 -27.11
C LYS A 142 -3.27 19.95 -26.07
N LYS A 143 -3.80 19.87 -24.85
CA LYS A 143 -3.45 20.76 -23.73
C LYS A 143 -2.29 20.23 -22.88
N PHE A 144 -1.80 19.03 -23.17
CA PHE A 144 -0.68 18.42 -22.47
C PHE A 144 0.62 18.78 -23.18
N ASN A 145 1.73 18.78 -22.43
CA ASN A 145 3.04 18.85 -23.07
C ASN A 145 3.24 17.55 -23.89
N PRO A 146 3.43 17.65 -25.22
CA PRO A 146 3.51 16.49 -26.09
C PRO A 146 4.66 15.53 -25.72
N VAL A 147 5.71 15.99 -25.02
CA VAL A 147 6.81 15.14 -24.57
C VAL A 147 6.34 14.02 -23.63
N PHE A 148 5.28 14.27 -22.86
CA PHE A 148 4.73 13.32 -21.89
C PHE A 148 3.57 12.48 -22.44
N LEU A 149 3.17 12.70 -23.69
CA LEU A 149 2.29 11.78 -24.38
C LEU A 149 3.07 10.54 -24.81
N ARG A 150 2.33 9.44 -25.02
CA ARG A 150 2.87 8.16 -25.45
C ARG A 150 3.60 8.33 -26.78
N GLN A 151 4.81 7.80 -26.87
CA GLN A 151 5.65 7.91 -28.05
C GLN A 151 6.41 6.62 -28.27
N GLU A 152 6.73 6.33 -29.52
CA GLU A 152 7.74 5.33 -29.83
C GLU A 152 9.06 6.04 -30.07
N VAL A 153 10.11 5.65 -29.36
CA VAL A 153 11.40 6.32 -29.36
C VAL A 153 12.51 5.31 -29.61
N ASP A 154 13.64 5.79 -30.11
CA ASP A 154 14.88 5.02 -30.07
C ASP A 154 15.31 4.85 -28.61
N PHE A 155 15.67 3.63 -28.23
CA PHE A 155 15.98 3.28 -26.87
C PHE A 155 17.02 2.17 -26.82
N ARG A 156 18.28 2.59 -26.69
CA ARG A 156 19.40 1.66 -26.55
C ARG A 156 19.49 1.21 -25.10
N THR A 157 19.27 -0.08 -24.88
CA THR A 157 19.32 -0.71 -23.56
C THR A 157 19.87 -2.14 -23.69
N ALA A 158 20.41 -2.66 -22.60
CA ALA A 158 20.77 -4.08 -22.48
C ALA A 158 19.58 -4.95 -22.05
N GLU A 159 18.47 -4.32 -21.64
CA GLU A 159 17.27 -5.04 -21.21
C GLU A 159 16.52 -5.66 -22.41
N PRO A 160 15.98 -6.88 -22.27
CA PRO A 160 15.28 -7.55 -23.36
C PRO A 160 13.91 -6.91 -23.64
N PRO A 161 13.35 -7.07 -24.86
CA PRO A 161 11.97 -6.68 -25.17
C PRO A 161 10.95 -7.23 -24.16
N GLY A 162 9.93 -6.44 -23.86
CA GLY A 162 8.93 -6.74 -22.81
C GLY A 162 9.33 -6.25 -21.42
N THR A 163 10.57 -5.80 -21.22
CA THR A 163 11.00 -5.16 -19.96
C THR A 163 10.41 -3.77 -19.82
N ILE A 164 9.99 -3.41 -18.61
CA ILE A 164 9.66 -2.03 -18.25
C ILE A 164 10.90 -1.36 -17.64
N VAL A 165 11.29 -0.20 -18.15
CA VAL A 165 12.30 0.67 -17.54
C VAL A 165 11.62 1.95 -17.07
N ILE A 166 11.83 2.35 -15.82
CA ILE A 166 11.25 3.55 -15.22
C ILE A 166 12.37 4.50 -14.88
N ASP A 167 12.28 5.74 -15.36
CA ASP A 167 13.13 6.86 -14.96
C ASP A 167 12.29 7.85 -14.14
N PRO A 168 12.34 7.75 -12.80
CA PRO A 168 11.57 8.64 -11.92
C PRO A 168 12.01 10.11 -12.03
N ARG A 169 13.27 10.38 -12.39
CA ARG A 169 13.81 11.75 -12.48
C ARG A 169 13.37 12.45 -13.75
N ALA A 170 13.30 11.70 -14.86
CA ALA A 170 12.84 12.21 -16.15
C ALA A 170 11.32 12.10 -16.34
N HIS A 171 10.60 11.51 -15.37
CA HIS A 171 9.14 11.30 -15.45
C HIS A 171 8.73 10.46 -16.66
N PHE A 172 9.52 9.44 -16.98
CA PHE A 172 9.23 8.52 -18.07
C PHE A 172 9.21 7.06 -17.65
N LEU A 173 8.33 6.31 -18.29
CA LEU A 173 8.32 4.85 -18.28
C LEU A 173 8.49 4.38 -19.73
N TYR A 174 9.31 3.36 -19.93
CA TYR A 174 9.61 2.76 -21.22
C TYR A 174 9.23 1.29 -21.19
N LEU A 175 8.43 0.84 -22.15
CA LEU A 175 8.30 -0.57 -22.48
C LEU A 175 9.28 -0.88 -23.61
N VAL A 176 10.28 -1.73 -23.34
CA VAL A 176 11.30 -2.09 -24.31
C VAL A 176 10.67 -2.90 -25.45
N LEU A 177 10.92 -2.47 -26.68
CA LEU A 177 10.47 -3.12 -27.91
C LEU A 177 11.68 -3.73 -28.64
N PRO A 178 11.46 -4.63 -29.61
CA PRO A 178 12.52 -5.07 -30.50
C PRO A 178 13.19 -3.92 -31.27
N ASN A 179 14.33 -4.22 -31.91
CA ASN A 179 15.04 -3.30 -32.80
C ASN A 179 15.56 -2.00 -32.15
N GLY A 180 15.88 -2.05 -30.85
CA GLY A 180 16.43 -0.89 -30.13
C GLY A 180 15.43 0.26 -29.99
N ARG A 181 14.14 -0.07 -29.93
CA ARG A 181 13.04 0.89 -29.76
C ARG A 181 12.40 0.69 -28.39
N ALA A 182 11.67 1.69 -27.93
CA ALA A 182 10.77 1.55 -26.79
C ALA A 182 9.50 2.37 -26.99
N ARG A 183 8.42 1.90 -26.38
CA ARG A 183 7.23 2.71 -26.16
C ARG A 183 7.41 3.50 -24.87
N ARG A 184 7.60 4.80 -24.98
CA ARG A 184 7.73 5.75 -23.88
C ARG A 184 6.36 6.29 -23.48
N TYR A 185 6.14 6.40 -22.19
CA TYR A 185 4.96 7.01 -21.57
C TYR A 185 5.43 8.08 -20.59
N GLY A 186 4.75 9.23 -20.55
CA GLY A 186 4.91 10.17 -19.45
C GLY A 186 4.28 9.62 -18.18
N VAL A 187 4.94 9.83 -17.04
CA VAL A 187 4.42 9.41 -15.74
C VAL A 187 4.41 10.55 -14.72
N GLY A 188 3.51 10.47 -13.75
CA GLY A 188 3.58 11.23 -12.50
C GLY A 188 4.31 10.39 -11.46
N VAL A 189 5.22 10.98 -10.69
CA VAL A 189 6.07 10.24 -9.75
C VAL A 189 5.82 10.75 -8.34
N GLY A 190 5.24 9.92 -7.48
CA GLY A 190 5.06 10.29 -6.08
C GLY A 190 6.34 10.14 -5.26
N LYS A 191 6.34 10.57 -3.99
CA LYS A 191 7.52 10.45 -3.10
C LYS A 191 8.09 9.03 -3.02
N GLN A 192 7.23 8.02 -3.03
CA GLN A 192 7.66 6.62 -3.03
C GLN A 192 8.41 6.25 -4.32
N GLY A 193 8.14 6.95 -5.42
CA GLY A 193 8.85 6.83 -6.70
C GLY A 193 10.33 7.15 -6.64
N PHE A 194 10.77 7.89 -5.62
CA PHE A 194 12.17 8.23 -5.38
C PHE A 194 12.80 7.43 -4.25
N SER A 195 12.03 6.62 -3.51
CA SER A 195 12.54 5.91 -2.33
C SER A 195 13.25 4.59 -2.65
N TRP A 196 13.18 4.11 -3.89
CA TRP A 196 13.75 2.83 -4.29
C TRP A 196 14.14 2.83 -5.77
N SER A 197 15.27 2.18 -6.07
CA SER A 197 15.77 1.86 -7.41
C SER A 197 16.26 0.41 -7.44
N GLY A 198 16.34 -0.18 -8.63
CA GLY A 198 16.75 -1.57 -8.81
C GLY A 198 15.78 -2.37 -9.67
N THR A 199 15.78 -3.68 -9.49
CA THR A 199 15.03 -4.62 -10.34
C THR A 199 13.87 -5.26 -9.59
N ALA A 200 12.72 -5.35 -10.25
CA ALA A 200 11.51 -5.99 -9.78
C ALA A 200 10.84 -6.79 -10.92
N THR A 201 9.74 -7.47 -10.61
CA THR A 201 8.87 -8.12 -11.59
C THR A 201 7.42 -7.70 -11.39
N VAL A 202 6.64 -7.68 -12.47
CA VAL A 202 5.18 -7.54 -12.39
C VAL A 202 4.62 -8.85 -11.85
N ASN A 203 4.27 -8.90 -10.57
CA ASN A 203 3.74 -10.12 -9.95
C ASN A 203 2.25 -10.34 -10.22
N SER A 204 1.50 -9.25 -10.24
CA SER A 204 0.06 -9.30 -10.51
C SER A 204 -0.41 -8.01 -11.14
N LYS A 205 -1.59 -8.12 -11.75
CA LYS A 205 -2.22 -7.11 -12.58
C LYS A 205 -3.70 -7.07 -12.23
N GLN A 206 -4.24 -5.89 -11.99
CA GLN A 206 -5.66 -5.71 -11.72
C GLN A 206 -6.24 -4.62 -12.61
N ALA A 207 -7.35 -4.94 -13.27
CA ALA A 207 -8.23 -3.95 -13.85
C ALA A 207 -9.18 -3.41 -12.78
N TRP A 208 -9.33 -2.09 -12.74
CA TRP A 208 -10.14 -1.36 -11.77
C TRP A 208 -9.87 -1.83 -10.33
N PRO A 209 -8.62 -1.71 -9.86
CA PRO A 209 -8.21 -2.23 -8.55
C PRO A 209 -8.92 -1.51 -7.40
N ASP A 210 -9.17 -2.21 -6.31
CA ASP A 210 -9.47 -1.57 -5.04
C ASP A 210 -8.23 -0.86 -4.50
N TRP A 211 -8.44 0.26 -3.80
CA TRP A 211 -7.36 0.99 -3.14
C TRP A 211 -7.55 1.00 -1.63
N TYR A 212 -6.50 0.59 -0.93
CA TYR A 212 -6.48 0.53 0.53
C TYR A 212 -5.54 1.63 1.06
N PRO A 213 -6.05 2.83 1.40
CA PRO A 213 -5.24 3.90 1.97
C PRO A 213 -4.68 3.51 3.36
N PRO A 214 -3.48 3.99 3.73
CA PRO A 214 -2.98 3.86 5.09
C PRO A 214 -3.96 4.46 6.11
N LYS A 215 -4.10 3.83 7.28
CA LYS A 215 -5.03 4.29 8.33
C LYS A 215 -4.73 5.72 8.77
N GLU A 216 -3.45 6.10 8.81
CA GLU A 216 -2.99 7.44 9.15
C GLU A 216 -3.38 8.45 8.08
N MET A 217 -3.49 8.03 6.81
CA MET A 217 -3.99 8.88 5.73
C MET A 217 -5.49 9.15 5.90
N ILE A 218 -6.28 8.11 6.16
CA ILE A 218 -7.72 8.23 6.43
C ILE A 218 -7.96 9.18 7.62
N ALA A 219 -7.22 9.01 8.72
CA ALA A 219 -7.36 9.83 9.92
C ALA A 219 -7.05 11.33 9.69
N ARG A 220 -6.15 11.65 8.75
CA ARG A 220 -5.75 13.03 8.43
C ARG A 220 -6.60 13.68 7.33
N ARG A 221 -7.41 12.92 6.60
CA ARG A 221 -8.16 13.38 5.43
C ARG A 221 -9.65 13.07 5.61
N PRO A 222 -10.45 13.98 6.21
CA PRO A 222 -11.88 13.78 6.42
C PRO A 222 -12.67 13.58 5.12
N ASP A 223 -12.18 14.13 4.02
CA ASP A 223 -12.71 13.91 2.68
C ASP A 223 -12.52 12.45 2.23
N LEU A 224 -11.31 11.91 2.37
CA LEU A 224 -11.03 10.50 2.09
C LEU A 224 -11.81 9.55 3.01
N ALA A 225 -11.99 9.93 4.28
CA ALA A 225 -12.75 9.12 5.24
C ALA A 225 -14.23 8.94 4.83
N ARG A 226 -14.79 9.84 4.02
CA ARG A 226 -16.14 9.73 3.46
C ARG A 226 -16.21 8.90 2.17
N GLU A 227 -15.06 8.60 1.57
CA GLU A 227 -14.95 7.87 0.30
C GLU A 227 -14.55 6.40 0.48
N VAL A 228 -14.11 6.01 1.68
CA VAL A 228 -13.74 4.63 1.99
C VAL A 228 -14.93 3.80 2.44
N ASP A 229 -15.03 2.60 1.90
CA ASP A 229 -16.03 1.57 2.21
C ASP A 229 -15.37 0.36 2.89
N LYS A 230 -16.18 -0.52 3.49
CA LYS A 230 -15.71 -1.82 4.01
C LYS A 230 -15.60 -2.81 2.85
N LEU A 231 -14.38 -3.09 2.41
CA LEU A 231 -14.04 -4.04 1.36
C LEU A 231 -13.41 -5.32 1.97
N GLN A 232 -13.08 -6.29 1.11
CA GLN A 232 -12.58 -7.60 1.52
C GLN A 232 -11.31 -7.50 2.40
N SER A 233 -10.39 -6.61 2.07
CA SER A 233 -9.12 -6.45 2.81
C SER A 233 -9.15 -5.32 3.84
N GLY A 234 -10.31 -4.72 4.12
CA GLY A 234 -10.48 -3.66 5.10
C GLY A 234 -11.12 -2.40 4.52
N LEU A 235 -10.88 -1.26 5.16
CA LEU A 235 -11.36 0.03 4.66
C LEU A 235 -10.60 0.42 3.40
N GLY A 236 -11.32 0.68 2.32
CA GLY A 236 -10.74 1.01 1.03
C GLY A 236 -11.72 1.73 0.11
N VAL A 237 -11.18 2.34 -0.94
CA VAL A 237 -11.99 2.90 -2.02
C VAL A 237 -12.18 1.80 -3.06
N PRO A 238 -13.42 1.41 -3.40
CA PRO A 238 -13.65 0.36 -4.39
C PRO A 238 -13.12 0.78 -5.76
N GLY A 239 -12.76 -0.18 -6.59
CA GLY A 239 -12.43 0.06 -8.00
C GLY A 239 -13.55 0.85 -8.72
N GLY A 240 -13.17 1.81 -9.56
CA GLY A 240 -14.12 2.60 -10.34
C GLY A 240 -13.69 4.05 -10.54
N SER A 241 -14.64 4.88 -10.98
CA SER A 241 -14.40 6.26 -11.42
C SER A 241 -13.91 7.23 -10.35
N ARG A 242 -14.00 6.85 -9.06
CA ARG A 242 -13.51 7.63 -7.92
C ARG A 242 -12.19 7.09 -7.33
N ASN A 243 -11.72 5.95 -7.84
CA ASN A 243 -10.53 5.32 -7.30
C ASN A 243 -9.25 6.02 -7.79
N PRO A 244 -8.34 6.47 -6.89
CA PRO A 244 -7.14 7.19 -7.30
C PRO A 244 -6.10 6.33 -8.02
N LEU A 245 -6.21 4.99 -7.97
CA LEU A 245 -5.40 4.08 -8.77
C LEU A 245 -5.84 4.02 -10.24
N GLY A 246 -7.01 4.58 -10.58
CA GLY A 246 -7.51 4.63 -11.94
C GLY A 246 -7.88 3.27 -12.52
N ALA A 247 -7.77 3.15 -13.85
CA ALA A 247 -8.33 2.03 -14.58
C ALA A 247 -7.53 0.71 -14.44
N ARG A 248 -6.23 0.78 -14.16
CA ARG A 248 -5.33 -0.38 -14.08
C ARG A 248 -4.28 -0.18 -13.00
N ALA A 249 -3.84 -1.27 -12.37
CA ALA A 249 -2.62 -1.32 -11.57
C ALA A 249 -1.80 -2.58 -11.83
N MET A 250 -0.49 -2.42 -11.78
CA MET A 250 0.52 -3.48 -11.82
C MET A 250 1.33 -3.44 -10.52
N TYR A 251 1.45 -4.59 -9.86
CA TYR A 251 2.03 -4.71 -8.53
C TYR A 251 3.44 -5.29 -8.65
N LEU A 252 4.43 -4.54 -8.16
CA LEU A 252 5.83 -4.89 -8.36
C LEU A 252 6.40 -5.64 -7.16
N TRP A 253 7.06 -6.75 -7.44
CA TRP A 253 7.67 -7.60 -6.42
C TRP A 253 9.17 -7.73 -6.65
N GLN A 254 9.92 -7.85 -5.57
CA GLN A 254 11.35 -8.15 -5.59
C GLN A 254 11.60 -9.33 -4.67
N ASN A 255 12.29 -10.37 -5.15
CA ASN A 255 12.62 -11.56 -4.38
C ASN A 255 11.40 -12.18 -3.66
N ASN A 256 10.29 -12.30 -4.40
CA ASN A 256 9.01 -12.81 -3.90
C ASN A 256 8.40 -12.00 -2.73
N LYS A 257 8.73 -10.71 -2.63
CA LYS A 257 8.16 -9.77 -1.65
C LYS A 257 7.56 -8.56 -2.35
N ASP A 258 6.37 -8.14 -1.92
CA ASP A 258 5.73 -6.91 -2.39
C ASP A 258 6.64 -5.71 -2.04
N THR A 259 7.01 -4.94 -3.07
CA THR A 259 7.81 -3.72 -2.91
C THR A 259 7.00 -2.56 -2.37
N LEU A 260 5.68 -2.72 -2.30
CA LEU A 260 4.70 -1.66 -2.15
C LEU A 260 4.73 -0.62 -3.29
N PHE A 261 5.40 -0.95 -4.40
CA PHE A 261 5.49 -0.12 -5.58
C PHE A 261 4.48 -0.57 -6.62
N ARG A 262 3.82 0.40 -7.25
CA ARG A 262 2.80 0.17 -8.27
C ARG A 262 3.00 1.08 -9.47
N ILE A 263 2.71 0.53 -10.64
CA ILE A 263 2.45 1.31 -11.85
C ILE A 263 0.94 1.31 -12.03
N HIS A 264 0.32 2.48 -12.04
CA HIS A 264 -1.14 2.56 -12.05
C HIS A 264 -1.66 3.77 -12.83
N GLY A 265 -2.95 3.74 -13.17
CA GLY A 265 -3.67 4.86 -13.77
C GLY A 265 -3.86 6.04 -12.81
N THR A 266 -4.57 7.08 -13.24
CA THR A 266 -4.95 8.17 -12.34
C THR A 266 -6.19 8.91 -12.82
N LEU A 267 -6.93 9.49 -11.88
CA LEU A 267 -8.01 10.45 -12.15
C LEU A 267 -7.48 11.87 -12.42
N GLU A 268 -6.18 12.10 -12.17
CA GLU A 268 -5.52 13.40 -12.28
C GLU A 268 -4.50 13.38 -13.44
N PRO A 269 -4.92 13.30 -14.72
CA PRO A 269 -3.96 13.18 -15.82
C PRO A 269 -3.03 14.40 -15.91
N HIS A 270 -3.46 15.57 -15.44
CA HIS A 270 -2.62 16.77 -15.34
C HIS A 270 -1.43 16.64 -14.35
N SER A 271 -1.34 15.53 -13.60
CA SER A 271 -0.20 15.19 -12.74
C SER A 271 0.96 14.53 -13.48
N ILE A 272 0.77 14.13 -14.75
CA ILE A 272 1.83 13.55 -15.56
C ILE A 272 2.94 14.58 -15.85
N GLY A 273 4.20 14.15 -15.75
CA GLY A 273 5.38 15.00 -15.87
C GLY A 273 5.71 15.80 -14.60
N LYS A 274 5.12 15.42 -13.45
CA LYS A 274 5.32 16.11 -12.16
C LYS A 274 5.70 15.15 -11.05
N SER A 275 6.47 15.67 -10.10
CA SER A 275 6.71 15.01 -8.82
C SER A 275 5.59 15.37 -7.84
N VAL A 276 4.90 14.37 -7.29
CA VAL A 276 3.72 14.54 -6.43
C VAL A 276 3.98 14.02 -5.00
N SER A 277 3.15 14.44 -4.04
CA SER A 277 3.38 14.16 -2.62
C SER A 277 3.07 12.73 -2.19
N SER A 278 2.28 11.98 -2.97
CA SER A 278 1.80 10.63 -2.64
C SER A 278 1.75 9.70 -3.85
N GLY A 279 1.87 8.39 -3.62
CA GLY A 279 1.78 7.36 -4.66
C GLY A 279 3.13 6.97 -5.29
N CYS A 280 3.08 5.98 -6.16
CA CYS A 280 4.24 5.40 -6.84
C CYS A 280 4.37 5.99 -8.26
N ILE A 281 4.04 5.24 -9.31
CA ILE A 281 4.08 5.68 -10.71
C ILE A 281 2.66 5.79 -11.25
N ARG A 282 2.25 7.00 -11.60
CA ARG A 282 0.93 7.34 -12.13
C ARG A 282 0.99 7.52 -13.65
N MET A 283 0.00 7.02 -14.35
CA MET A 283 -0.13 7.14 -15.81
C MET A 283 -1.51 7.67 -16.17
N ILE A 284 -1.64 8.34 -17.32
CA ILE A 284 -2.97 8.56 -17.93
C ILE A 284 -3.67 7.20 -18.07
N ASN A 285 -4.97 7.13 -17.77
CA ASN A 285 -5.69 5.84 -17.76
C ASN A 285 -5.56 5.09 -19.09
N GLN A 286 -5.65 5.79 -20.23
CA GLN A 286 -5.45 5.20 -21.56
C GLN A 286 -4.03 4.61 -21.73
N ASP A 287 -3.01 5.25 -21.16
CA ASP A 287 -1.63 4.78 -21.21
C ASP A 287 -1.40 3.59 -20.24
N ALA A 288 -2.03 3.62 -19.07
CA ALA A 288 -2.05 2.48 -18.15
C ALA A 288 -2.75 1.26 -18.76
N ILE A 289 -3.87 1.46 -19.47
CA ILE A 289 -4.57 0.40 -20.20
C ILE A 289 -3.70 -0.18 -21.31
N ASP A 290 -3.07 0.67 -22.12
CA ASP A 290 -2.16 0.23 -23.19
C ASP A 290 -0.98 -0.57 -22.64
N LEU A 291 -0.29 -0.07 -21.60
CA LEU A 291 0.81 -0.79 -20.98
C LEU A 291 0.33 -2.12 -20.36
N PHE A 292 -0.81 -2.10 -19.67
CA PHE A 292 -1.40 -3.28 -19.07
C PHE A 292 -1.70 -4.35 -20.12
N ASN A 293 -2.21 -4.01 -21.30
CA ASN A 293 -2.53 -5.01 -22.32
C ASN A 293 -1.29 -5.59 -23.02
N ARG A 294 -0.14 -4.91 -22.91
CA ARG A 294 1.14 -5.35 -23.53
C ARG A 294 2.02 -6.19 -22.63
N VAL A 295 1.90 -5.99 -21.32
CA VAL A 295 2.84 -6.52 -20.34
C VAL A 295 2.28 -7.78 -19.68
N GLU A 296 3.08 -8.84 -19.63
CA GLU A 296 2.72 -10.08 -18.97
C GLU A 296 3.03 -10.05 -17.47
N VAL A 297 2.32 -10.89 -16.71
CA VAL A 297 2.77 -11.22 -15.35
C VAL A 297 4.11 -11.95 -15.45
N GLY A 298 5.07 -11.56 -14.64
CA GLY A 298 6.46 -12.00 -14.70
C GLY A 298 7.38 -11.04 -15.45
N ALA A 299 6.83 -10.04 -16.16
CA ALA A 299 7.64 -9.06 -16.86
C ALA A 299 8.62 -8.34 -15.93
N ARG A 300 9.85 -8.20 -16.40
CA ARG A 300 10.93 -7.52 -15.68
C ARG A 300 10.65 -6.02 -15.61
N VAL A 301 10.95 -5.42 -14.46
CA VAL A 301 10.91 -3.97 -14.25
C VAL A 301 12.24 -3.49 -13.70
N VAL A 302 12.77 -2.41 -14.25
CA VAL A 302 13.98 -1.74 -13.80
C VAL A 302 13.66 -0.30 -13.46
N VAL A 303 13.96 0.12 -12.24
CA VAL A 303 13.76 1.52 -11.78
C VAL A 303 15.13 2.17 -11.63
N LEU A 304 15.35 3.26 -12.35
CA LEU A 304 16.58 4.04 -12.34
C LEU A 304 16.64 4.96 -11.09
N GLY A 305 17.85 5.24 -10.62
CA GLY A 305 18.14 6.02 -9.40
C GLY A 305 18.46 7.49 -9.62
#